data_AF-A0A812S8K1-F1
#
_entry.id   AF-A0A812S8K1-F1
#
_cell.length_a   1.000
_cell.length_b   1.000
_cell.length_c   1.000
_cell.angle_alpha   90.00
_cell.angle_beta   90.00
_cell.angle_gamma   90.00
#
_symmetry.space_group_name_H-M   'P 1'
#
loop_
_entity.id
_entity.type
_entity.pdbx_description
1 polymer ?
#
loop_
_entity_poly.entity_id
_entity_poly.type
_entity_poly.pdbx_seq_one_letter_code
_entity_poly.pdbx_strand_id
1 'polypeptide(L)'
;MPLSEDAEVELEALDGIFPEAVERLAPQRLRLRLSPEPDNEGCRFAEAVLEFELPDEYPATAQPMVTATLPGGAVVGGSEEDLLSVVEAALADTVGNVALFTVAEAVRDWLREHCRLPPEAIEPEAAKQQDCEEMDDLDVDSSDLDGELIEALQEVLAGDKDRLRELRRIKSLDTAEQRQALRQVLKTLSAEEREALVGSDSESDSAKEEPARMVQLAPAQIDCPAGHELGAFSSRPPDYRKFDGDLYTCDVCGRDGEYRYGVYHCTKCFQQGGRQFDACPSCGISARGSKGGRGGKANKASKSKQRKR
;
A
#
# COMPACT_ATOMS: atom_id res chain seq x y z
N MET A 1 -12.26 32.34 -29.31
CA MET A 1 -13.11 33.43 -28.77
C MET A 1 -12.92 33.44 -27.25
N PRO A 2 -13.20 34.52 -26.51
CA PRO A 2 -13.17 34.47 -25.06
C PRO A 2 -14.23 33.48 -24.55
N LEU A 3 -13.96 32.85 -23.41
CA LEU A 3 -14.94 32.00 -22.73
C LEU A 3 -16.08 32.86 -22.16
N SER A 4 -17.19 32.22 -21.82
CA SER A 4 -18.24 32.88 -21.05
C SER A 4 -17.76 33.17 -19.62
N GLU A 5 -18.30 34.22 -18.99
CA GLU A 5 -17.94 34.58 -17.61
C GLU A 5 -18.18 33.41 -16.63
N ASP A 6 -19.27 32.66 -16.81
CA ASP A 6 -19.58 31.49 -15.99
C ASP A 6 -18.54 30.37 -16.14
N ALA A 7 -18.05 30.13 -17.35
CA ALA A 7 -16.99 29.16 -17.60
C ALA A 7 -15.65 29.62 -17.01
N GLU A 8 -15.33 30.92 -17.06
CA GLU A 8 -14.11 31.46 -16.45
C GLU A 8 -14.14 31.32 -14.93
N VAL A 9 -15.26 31.63 -14.29
CA VAL A 9 -15.45 31.46 -12.84
C VAL A 9 -15.32 29.99 -12.42
N GLU A 10 -15.86 29.05 -13.21
CA GLU A 10 -15.70 27.63 -12.93
C GLU A 10 -14.23 27.18 -13.04
N LEU A 11 -13.50 27.65 -14.05
CA LEU A 11 -12.09 27.31 -14.20
C LEU A 11 -11.24 27.86 -13.05
N GLU A 12 -11.49 29.09 -12.61
CA GLU A 12 -10.84 29.66 -11.42
C GLU A 12 -11.16 28.85 -10.15
N ALA A 13 -12.40 28.41 -9.99
CA ALA A 13 -12.80 27.55 -8.89
C ALA A 13 -12.09 26.18 -8.96
N LEU A 14 -11.96 25.59 -10.14
CA LEU A 14 -11.24 24.33 -10.34
C LEU A 14 -9.75 24.47 -10.02
N ASP A 15 -9.10 25.55 -10.45
CA ASP A 15 -7.70 25.83 -10.10
C ASP A 15 -7.53 25.97 -8.59
N GLY A 16 -8.53 26.50 -7.87
CA GLY A 16 -8.54 26.60 -6.42
C GLY A 16 -8.76 25.27 -5.69
N ILE A 17 -9.59 24.38 -6.25
CA ILE A 17 -9.92 23.08 -5.64
C ILE A 17 -8.84 22.03 -5.97
N PHE A 18 -8.27 22.09 -7.17
CA PHE A 18 -7.34 21.10 -7.73
C PHE A 18 -6.03 21.76 -8.22
N PRO A 19 -5.27 22.45 -7.34
CA PRO A 19 -4.16 23.33 -7.74
C PRO A 19 -3.01 22.63 -8.48
N GLU A 20 -2.79 21.34 -8.21
CA GLU A 20 -1.71 20.55 -8.83
C GLU A 20 -2.23 19.56 -9.89
N ALA A 21 -3.55 19.48 -10.04
CA ALA A 21 -4.23 18.50 -10.87
C ALA A 21 -4.76 19.09 -12.19
N VAL A 22 -4.92 20.42 -12.27
CA VAL A 22 -5.37 21.12 -13.48
C VAL A 22 -4.16 21.53 -14.34
N GLU A 23 -4.15 21.09 -15.59
CA GLU A 23 -3.20 21.49 -16.62
C GLU A 23 -3.94 22.19 -17.76
N ARG A 24 -3.70 23.50 -17.95
CA ARG A 24 -4.34 24.29 -19.00
C ARG A 24 -3.60 24.10 -20.33
N LEU A 25 -4.18 23.33 -21.25
CA LEU A 25 -3.59 23.02 -22.55
C LEU A 25 -3.82 24.14 -23.59
N ALA A 26 -4.99 24.78 -23.52
CA ALA A 26 -5.38 25.89 -24.39
C ALA A 26 -6.46 26.74 -23.69
N PRO A 27 -6.87 27.91 -24.24
CA PRO A 27 -7.92 28.72 -23.64
C PRO A 27 -9.23 27.96 -23.38
N GLN A 28 -9.60 27.05 -24.28
CA GLN A 28 -10.82 26.23 -24.24
C GLN A 28 -10.53 24.75 -23.99
N ARG A 29 -9.29 24.38 -23.63
CA ARG A 29 -8.92 22.99 -23.36
C ARG A 29 -8.14 22.87 -22.08
N LEU A 30 -8.60 22.01 -21.19
CA LEU A 30 -7.90 21.66 -19.96
C LEU A 30 -7.78 20.15 -19.80
N ARG A 31 -6.78 19.74 -19.05
CA ARG A 31 -6.61 18.38 -18.58
C ARG A 31 -6.67 18.40 -17.07
N LEU A 32 -7.42 17.47 -16.50
CA LEU A 32 -7.58 17.30 -15.06
C LEU A 32 -7.14 15.88 -14.69
N ARG A 33 -6.16 15.78 -13.79
CA ARG A 33 -5.72 14.50 -13.22
C ARG A 33 -6.42 14.30 -11.89
N LEU A 34 -7.19 13.22 -11.80
CA LEU A 34 -7.99 12.93 -10.62
C LEU A 34 -7.48 11.67 -9.95
N SER A 35 -7.20 11.82 -8.66
CA SER A 35 -7.00 10.71 -7.74
C SER A 35 -7.95 10.91 -6.55
N PRO A 36 -8.58 9.84 -6.07
CA PRO A 36 -9.25 9.88 -4.79
C PRO A 36 -8.29 10.24 -3.66
N GLU A 37 -8.80 10.96 -2.66
CA GLU A 37 -8.05 11.15 -1.42
C GLU A 37 -7.74 9.79 -0.77
N PRO A 38 -6.51 9.60 -0.26
CA PRO A 38 -6.13 8.37 0.42
C PRO A 38 -7.06 8.17 1.61
N ASP A 39 -7.59 6.95 1.76
CA ASP A 39 -8.33 6.60 2.96
C ASP A 39 -7.38 6.51 4.16
N ASN A 40 -7.92 6.61 5.38
CA ASN A 40 -7.17 6.38 6.62
C ASN A 40 -6.59 4.94 6.73
N GLU A 41 -6.86 4.10 5.73
CA GLU A 41 -6.41 2.72 5.59
C GLU A 41 -5.17 2.58 4.70
N GLY A 42 -4.65 3.68 4.15
CA GLY A 42 -3.41 3.70 3.36
C GLY A 42 -3.57 3.08 1.97
N CYS A 43 -4.79 2.94 1.47
CA CYS A 43 -5.04 2.43 0.13
C CYS A 43 -4.75 3.51 -0.92
N ARG A 44 -4.07 3.11 -1.99
CA ARG A 44 -3.91 3.93 -3.19
C ARG A 44 -5.04 3.60 -4.16
N PHE A 45 -5.46 4.61 -4.90
CA PHE A 45 -6.47 4.49 -5.92
C PHE A 45 -5.82 4.71 -7.28
N ALA A 46 -6.39 4.12 -8.34
CA ALA A 46 -5.95 4.46 -9.69
C ALA A 46 -6.26 5.93 -10.00
N GLU A 47 -5.46 6.51 -10.88
CA GLU A 47 -5.66 7.88 -11.37
C GLU A 47 -6.49 7.84 -12.65
N ALA A 48 -7.38 8.82 -12.82
CA ALA A 48 -8.02 9.10 -14.10
C ALA A 48 -7.53 10.43 -14.65
N VAL A 49 -7.41 10.50 -15.97
CA VAL A 49 -7.10 11.74 -16.69
C VAL A 49 -8.30 12.11 -17.53
N LEU A 50 -8.87 13.28 -17.23
CA LEU A 50 -9.98 13.88 -17.97
C LEU A 50 -9.45 15.02 -18.82
N GLU A 51 -9.67 14.96 -20.13
CA GLU A 51 -9.45 16.09 -21.03
C GLU A 51 -10.79 16.71 -21.39
N PHE A 52 -10.93 18.00 -21.11
CA PHE A 52 -12.11 18.79 -21.43
C PHE A 52 -11.82 19.71 -22.60
N GLU A 53 -12.73 19.74 -23.56
CA GLU A 53 -12.79 20.71 -24.65
C GLU A 53 -14.12 21.47 -24.57
N LEU A 54 -14.00 22.77 -24.34
CA LEU A 54 -15.13 23.67 -24.08
C LEU A 54 -15.58 24.29 -25.41
N PRO A 55 -16.78 23.97 -25.92
CA PRO A 55 -17.31 24.66 -27.09
C PRO A 55 -17.63 26.13 -26.76
N ASP A 56 -17.70 26.97 -27.80
CA ASP A 56 -17.99 28.41 -27.65
C ASP A 56 -19.35 28.67 -26.97
N GLU A 57 -20.29 27.73 -27.06
CA GLU A 57 -21.62 27.82 -26.48
C GLU A 57 -21.71 27.29 -25.03
N TYR A 58 -20.61 26.87 -24.42
CA TYR A 58 -20.55 26.41 -23.03
C TYR A 58 -20.57 27.58 -22.02
N PRO A 59 -21.28 27.46 -20.88
CA PRO A 59 -22.19 26.38 -20.47
C PRO A 59 -23.64 26.55 -20.97
N ALA A 60 -23.95 27.64 -21.66
CA ALA A 60 -25.32 28.08 -21.92
C ALA A 60 -26.16 27.07 -22.72
N THR A 61 -25.63 26.56 -23.84
CA THR A 61 -26.41 25.69 -24.75
C THR A 61 -25.67 24.46 -25.25
N ALA A 62 -24.40 24.28 -24.86
CA ALA A 62 -23.61 23.11 -25.22
C ALA A 62 -22.89 22.53 -23.99
N GLN A 63 -22.64 21.23 -24.03
CA GLN A 63 -21.85 20.50 -23.02
C GLN A 63 -20.37 20.50 -23.41
N PRO A 64 -19.45 20.39 -22.44
CA PRO A 64 -18.05 20.17 -22.74
C PRO A 64 -17.86 18.78 -23.37
N MET A 65 -16.94 18.67 -24.31
CA MET A 65 -16.49 17.37 -24.80
C MET A 65 -15.46 16.83 -23.81
N VAL A 66 -15.69 15.61 -23.31
CA VAL A 66 -14.85 15.00 -22.27
C VAL A 66 -14.26 13.70 -22.79
N THR A 67 -12.94 13.58 -22.71
CA THR A 67 -12.24 12.31 -22.93
C THR A 67 -11.69 11.83 -21.60
N ALA A 68 -12.07 10.63 -21.17
CA ALA A 68 -11.61 10.04 -19.92
C ALA A 68 -10.69 8.85 -20.20
N THR A 69 -9.56 8.78 -19.50
CA THR A 69 -8.55 7.71 -19.67
C THR A 69 -8.03 7.23 -18.32
N LEU A 70 -7.68 5.94 -18.23
CA LEU A 70 -7.11 5.33 -17.02
C LEU A 70 -5.64 4.93 -17.24
N PRO A 71 -4.68 5.84 -17.02
CA PRO A 71 -3.25 5.49 -17.10
C PRO A 71 -2.91 4.45 -16.03
N GLY A 72 -2.65 3.21 -16.47
CA GLY A 72 -2.34 2.07 -15.58
C GLY A 72 -3.21 0.84 -15.84
N GLY A 73 -4.29 0.96 -16.63
CA GLY A 73 -5.00 -0.16 -17.28
C GLY A 73 -5.67 -1.21 -16.37
N ALA A 74 -5.47 -1.18 -15.05
CA ALA A 74 -5.93 -2.22 -14.15
C ALA A 74 -6.87 -1.65 -13.08
N VAL A 75 -8.14 -2.04 -13.19
CA VAL A 75 -9.22 -1.70 -12.27
C VAL A 75 -9.76 -2.99 -11.67
N VAL A 76 -10.02 -3.01 -10.36
CA VAL A 76 -10.68 -4.14 -9.70
C VAL A 76 -12.19 -3.99 -9.91
N GLY A 77 -12.66 -4.34 -11.11
CA GLY A 77 -14.10 -4.40 -11.41
C GLY A 77 -14.71 -3.20 -12.14
N GLY A 78 -13.88 -2.35 -12.77
CA GLY A 78 -14.34 -1.28 -13.68
C GLY A 78 -13.61 -1.33 -15.03
N SER A 79 -14.17 -0.65 -16.03
CA SER A 79 -13.56 -0.45 -17.36
C SER A 79 -13.56 1.02 -17.75
N GLU A 80 -12.77 1.39 -18.77
CA GLU A 80 -12.84 2.75 -19.35
C GLU A 80 -14.22 3.06 -19.93
N GLU A 81 -14.96 2.05 -20.41
CA GLU A 81 -16.34 2.21 -20.88
C GLU A 81 -17.30 2.60 -19.74
N ASP A 82 -17.10 2.02 -18.55
CA ASP A 82 -17.88 2.38 -17.35
C ASP A 82 -17.55 3.81 -16.91
N LEU A 83 -16.28 4.20 -16.95
CA LEU A 83 -15.84 5.57 -16.64
C LEU A 83 -16.48 6.59 -17.59
N LEU A 84 -16.52 6.30 -18.90
CA LEU A 84 -17.20 7.15 -19.88
C LEU A 84 -18.70 7.24 -19.59
N SER A 85 -19.33 6.12 -19.21
CA SER A 85 -20.76 6.11 -18.83
C SER A 85 -21.04 7.01 -17.60
N VAL A 86 -20.12 7.06 -16.64
CA VAL A 86 -20.20 7.96 -15.48
C VAL A 86 -20.09 9.42 -15.91
N VAL A 87 -19.16 9.74 -16.81
CA VAL A 87 -18.99 11.09 -17.35
C VAL A 87 -20.24 11.53 -18.13
N GLU A 88 -20.77 10.69 -19.01
CA GLU A 88 -21.99 10.99 -19.76
C GLU A 88 -23.19 11.20 -18.84
N ALA A 89 -23.33 10.37 -17.80
CA ALA A 89 -24.39 10.52 -16.80
C ALA A 89 -24.25 11.84 -16.01
N ALA A 90 -23.01 12.23 -15.65
CA ALA A 90 -22.75 13.50 -14.97
C ALA A 90 -23.05 14.71 -15.87
N LEU A 91 -22.94 14.57 -17.20
CA LEU A 91 -23.21 15.63 -18.16
C LEU A 91 -24.69 15.76 -18.55
N ALA A 92 -25.48 14.69 -18.45
CA ALA A 92 -26.83 14.56 -19.04
C ALA A 92 -27.76 15.77 -18.78
N ASP A 93 -27.68 16.38 -17.60
CA ASP A 93 -28.56 17.50 -17.19
C ASP A 93 -27.80 18.80 -16.90
N THR A 94 -26.59 18.96 -17.44
CA THR A 94 -25.72 20.12 -17.17
C THR A 94 -25.86 21.26 -18.18
N VAL A 95 -26.62 21.08 -19.27
CA VAL A 95 -26.82 22.17 -20.25
C VAL A 95 -27.49 23.36 -19.57
N GLY A 96 -26.89 24.54 -19.74
CA GLY A 96 -27.31 25.76 -19.07
C GLY A 96 -26.65 25.98 -17.71
N ASN A 97 -25.77 25.09 -17.27
CA ASN A 97 -25.00 25.19 -16.03
C ASN A 97 -23.55 24.72 -16.23
N VAL A 98 -22.70 25.14 -15.31
CA VAL A 98 -21.32 24.67 -15.21
C VAL A 98 -21.26 23.19 -14.79
N ALA A 99 -20.39 22.40 -15.40
CA ALA A 99 -20.43 20.95 -15.40
C ALA A 99 -19.11 20.26 -15.01
N LEU A 100 -17.98 20.96 -15.12
CA LEU A 100 -16.65 20.38 -14.98
C LEU A 100 -16.40 19.85 -13.58
N PHE A 101 -16.79 20.60 -12.55
CA PHE A 101 -16.67 20.15 -11.15
C PHE A 101 -17.54 18.92 -10.87
N THR A 102 -18.78 18.92 -11.37
CA THR A 102 -19.72 17.80 -11.22
C THR A 102 -19.17 16.52 -11.84
N VAL A 103 -18.58 16.63 -13.04
CA VAL A 103 -17.91 15.50 -13.71
C VAL A 103 -16.70 15.03 -12.90
N ALA A 104 -15.90 15.94 -12.38
CA ALA A 104 -14.73 15.59 -11.58
C ALA A 104 -15.09 14.81 -10.31
N GLU A 105 -16.10 15.24 -9.57
CA GLU A 105 -16.57 14.53 -8.37
C GLU A 105 -17.16 13.15 -8.70
N ALA A 106 -17.98 13.05 -9.75
CA ALA A 106 -18.54 11.77 -10.18
C ALA A 106 -17.44 10.76 -10.54
N VAL A 107 -16.37 11.21 -11.20
CA VAL A 107 -15.21 10.38 -11.53
C VAL A 107 -14.42 10.00 -10.27
N ARG A 108 -14.19 10.93 -9.33
CA ARG A 108 -13.51 10.62 -8.06
C ARG A 108 -14.25 9.56 -7.26
N ASP A 109 -15.57 9.65 -7.16
CA ASP A 109 -16.38 8.66 -6.43
C ASP A 109 -16.35 7.30 -7.12
N TRP A 110 -16.42 7.27 -8.46
CA TRP A 110 -16.28 6.02 -9.21
C TRP A 110 -14.90 5.37 -9.00
N LEU A 111 -13.83 6.17 -9.01
CA LEU A 111 -12.46 5.71 -8.73
C LEU A 111 -12.34 5.11 -7.31
N ARG A 112 -13.00 5.70 -6.30
CA ARG A 112 -13.02 5.15 -4.93
C ARG A 112 -13.64 3.76 -4.86
N GLU A 113 -14.73 3.55 -5.59
CA GLU A 113 -15.50 2.31 -5.53
C GLU A 113 -14.86 1.18 -6.36
N HIS A 114 -14.30 1.49 -7.52
CA HIS A 114 -13.91 0.48 -8.52
C HIS A 114 -12.39 0.37 -8.71
N CYS A 115 -11.61 1.37 -8.27
CA CYS A 115 -10.19 1.48 -8.58
C CYS A 115 -9.30 1.40 -7.34
N ARG A 116 -9.73 0.68 -6.30
CA ARG A 116 -8.94 0.46 -5.10
C ARG A 116 -7.78 -0.50 -5.42
N LEU A 117 -6.55 0.00 -5.38
CA LEU A 117 -5.37 -0.81 -5.61
C LEU A 117 -4.93 -1.46 -4.30
N PRO A 118 -4.70 -2.80 -4.27
CA PRO A 118 -4.09 -3.43 -3.12
C PRO A 118 -2.66 -2.92 -2.95
N PRO A 119 -2.12 -2.91 -1.72
CA PRO A 119 -0.77 -2.39 -1.43
C PRO A 119 0.36 -3.10 -2.20
N GLU A 120 0.11 -4.26 -2.82
CA GLU A 120 1.09 -5.05 -3.57
C GLU A 120 1.13 -4.75 -5.08
N ALA A 121 0.20 -3.99 -5.66
CA ALA A 121 0.18 -3.66 -7.10
C ALA A 121 1.13 -2.51 -7.47
N ILE A 122 2.31 -2.48 -6.84
CA ILE A 122 3.36 -1.49 -7.06
C ILE A 122 4.26 -2.00 -8.17
N GLU A 123 3.93 -1.72 -9.44
CA GLU A 123 5.00 -1.55 -10.43
C GLU A 123 5.53 -0.11 -10.29
N PRO A 124 6.83 0.09 -10.06
CA PRO A 124 7.37 1.38 -9.67
C PRO A 124 7.64 2.25 -10.91
N GLU A 125 6.60 2.86 -11.48
CA GLU A 125 6.80 4.03 -12.37
C GLU A 125 6.99 5.34 -11.60
N ALA A 126 6.81 5.32 -10.27
CA ALA A 126 7.11 6.44 -9.37
C ALA A 126 8.61 6.58 -9.01
N ALA A 127 9.52 5.84 -9.67
CA ALA A 127 10.97 5.96 -9.46
C ALA A 127 11.63 7.08 -10.29
N LYS A 128 10.88 8.01 -10.90
CA LYS A 128 11.47 9.06 -11.76
C LYS A 128 11.14 10.51 -11.45
N GLN A 129 10.24 10.86 -10.53
CA GLN A 129 9.90 12.28 -10.31
C GLN A 129 9.70 12.72 -8.85
N GLN A 130 10.07 11.91 -7.85
CA GLN A 130 10.10 12.33 -6.44
C GLN A 130 11.50 12.15 -5.82
N ASP A 131 12.51 12.84 -6.36
CA ASP A 131 13.83 12.90 -5.70
C ASP A 131 14.50 14.26 -5.87
N CYS A 132 13.73 15.35 -5.77
CA CYS A 132 14.29 16.70 -5.83
C CYS A 132 13.76 17.70 -4.81
N GLU A 133 12.60 17.50 -4.17
CA GLU A 133 12.05 18.51 -3.27
C GLU A 133 11.58 17.87 -1.96
N GLU A 134 12.15 18.37 -0.87
CA GLU A 134 11.72 18.20 0.53
C GLU A 134 12.20 16.96 1.31
N MET A 135 13.52 16.87 1.55
CA MET A 135 14.10 16.23 2.74
C MET A 135 15.21 17.12 3.29
N ASP A 136 14.83 18.36 3.64
CA ASP A 136 15.66 19.31 4.39
C ASP A 136 15.16 19.39 5.85
N ASP A 137 14.93 18.22 6.47
CA ASP A 137 14.48 18.12 7.87
C ASP A 137 15.04 16.89 8.62
N LEU A 138 16.15 16.33 8.13
CA LEU A 138 17.03 15.49 8.96
C LEU A 138 18.14 16.35 9.54
N ASP A 139 17.78 17.15 10.54
CA ASP A 139 18.74 17.69 11.51
C ASP A 139 19.38 16.51 12.26
N VAL A 140 20.37 15.87 11.63
CA VAL A 140 21.29 14.96 12.30
C VAL A 140 22.06 15.80 13.29
N ASP A 141 21.69 15.65 14.57
CA ASP A 141 22.24 16.41 15.67
C ASP A 141 23.77 16.30 15.70
N SER A 142 24.39 17.40 16.12
CA SER A 142 25.83 17.61 16.08
C SER A 142 26.69 16.60 16.85
N SER A 143 26.08 15.66 17.57
CA SER A 143 26.72 14.60 18.37
C SER A 143 26.86 13.25 17.66
N ASP A 144 26.18 13.03 16.53
CA ASP A 144 26.06 11.68 15.94
C ASP A 144 27.04 11.43 14.77
N LEU A 145 27.89 12.41 14.47
CA LEU A 145 28.87 12.37 13.39
C LEU A 145 30.30 12.30 13.95
N ASP A 146 30.49 11.43 14.94
CA ASP A 146 31.77 11.23 15.62
C ASP A 146 32.71 10.29 14.84
N GLY A 147 33.97 10.21 15.30
CA GLY A 147 35.01 9.37 14.67
C GLY A 147 34.63 7.90 14.50
N GLU A 148 33.67 7.41 15.29
CA GLU A 148 33.09 6.07 15.20
C GLU A 148 32.35 5.84 13.87
N LEU A 149 31.63 6.84 13.34
CA LEU A 149 30.96 6.74 12.03
C LEU A 149 31.98 6.65 10.89
N ILE A 150 33.11 7.36 11.00
CA ILE A 150 34.19 7.30 10.01
C ILE A 150 34.82 5.90 10.02
N GLU A 151 34.96 5.27 11.19
CA GLU A 151 35.50 3.92 11.32
C GLU A 151 34.54 2.86 10.77
N ALA A 152 33.24 2.98 11.06
CA ALA A 152 32.21 2.11 10.46
C ALA A 152 32.13 2.25 8.93
N LEU A 153 32.22 3.49 8.40
CA LEU A 153 32.29 3.72 6.96
C LEU A 153 33.57 3.15 6.33
N GLN A 154 34.69 3.17 7.03
CA GLN A 154 35.93 2.55 6.55
C GLN A 154 35.84 1.02 6.49
N GLU A 155 35.08 0.41 7.40
CA GLU A 155 34.82 -1.03 7.39
C GLU A 155 33.89 -1.45 6.25
N VAL A 156 32.78 -0.74 6.05
CA VAL A 156 31.83 -1.00 4.95
C VAL A 156 32.47 -0.75 3.58
N LEU A 157 33.25 0.33 3.45
CA LEU A 157 33.89 0.73 2.20
C LEU A 157 35.29 0.12 2.01
N ALA A 158 35.66 -0.91 2.77
CA ALA A 158 36.97 -1.56 2.70
C ALA A 158 37.38 -2.01 1.28
N GLY A 159 36.38 -2.28 0.41
CA GLY A 159 36.58 -2.67 -0.98
C GLY A 159 36.90 -1.51 -1.95
N ASP A 160 36.63 -0.26 -1.59
CA ASP A 160 36.78 0.91 -2.46
C ASP A 160 37.94 1.82 -2.00
N LYS A 161 39.09 1.68 -2.66
CA LYS A 161 40.31 2.41 -2.33
C LYS A 161 40.20 3.92 -2.50
N ASP A 162 39.34 4.38 -3.41
CA ASP A 162 39.20 5.82 -3.69
C ASP A 162 38.30 6.47 -2.63
N ARG A 163 37.20 5.82 -2.25
CA ARG A 163 36.35 6.26 -1.12
C ARG A 163 37.08 6.22 0.21
N LEU A 164 37.94 5.22 0.46
CA LEU A 164 38.80 5.16 1.65
C LEU A 164 39.88 6.26 1.70
N ARG A 165 40.34 6.75 0.54
CA ARG A 165 41.23 7.91 0.49
C ARG A 165 40.47 9.18 0.85
N GLU A 166 39.25 9.32 0.33
CA GLU A 166 38.41 10.47 0.64
C GLU A 166 38.01 10.49 2.12
N LEU A 167 37.62 9.36 2.72
CA LEU A 167 37.34 9.28 4.17
C LEU A 167 38.57 9.65 5.03
N ARG A 168 39.78 9.27 4.62
CA ARG A 168 41.02 9.67 5.32
C ARG A 168 41.32 11.16 5.20
N ARG A 169 41.02 11.76 4.04
CA ARG A 169 41.11 13.21 3.84
C ARG A 169 40.08 13.92 4.72
N ILE A 170 38.84 13.44 4.74
CA ILE A 170 37.74 13.97 5.54
C ILE A 170 38.04 13.90 7.04
N LYS A 171 38.71 12.85 7.52
CA LYS A 171 39.17 12.73 8.91
C LYS A 171 40.13 13.86 9.34
N SER A 172 40.80 14.52 8.39
CA SER A 172 41.73 15.63 8.64
C SER A 172 41.14 17.02 8.42
N LEU A 173 39.85 17.12 8.05
CA LEU A 173 39.16 18.40 7.86
C LEU A 173 38.62 18.96 9.17
N ASP A 174 38.37 20.26 9.20
CA ASP A 174 37.67 20.92 10.30
C ASP A 174 36.22 20.41 10.42
N THR A 175 35.68 20.42 11.64
CA THR A 175 34.41 19.74 11.98
C THR A 175 33.23 20.12 11.08
N ALA A 176 33.15 21.37 10.59
CA ALA A 176 32.08 21.80 9.69
C ALA A 176 32.25 21.22 8.26
N GLU A 177 33.46 21.29 7.70
CA GLU A 177 33.76 20.78 6.36
C GLU A 177 33.76 19.24 6.34
N GLN A 178 34.23 18.63 7.42
CA GLN A 178 34.19 17.18 7.65
C GLN A 178 32.75 16.65 7.57
N ARG A 179 31.79 17.34 8.19
CA ARG A 179 30.37 16.94 8.18
C ARG A 179 29.75 17.04 6.80
N GLN A 180 30.01 18.13 6.09
CA GLN A 180 29.49 18.29 4.73
C GLN A 180 30.05 17.22 3.79
N ALA A 181 31.35 16.92 3.91
CA ALA A 181 31.98 15.88 3.12
C ALA A 181 31.49 14.47 3.49
N LEU A 182 31.27 14.18 4.78
CA LEU A 182 30.66 12.92 5.23
C LEU A 182 29.24 12.73 4.67
N ARG A 183 28.41 13.77 4.69
CA ARG A 183 27.07 13.72 4.09
C ARG A 183 27.11 13.39 2.60
N GLN A 184 28.09 13.92 1.87
CA GLN A 184 28.27 13.59 0.45
C GLN A 184 28.66 12.12 0.25
N VAL A 185 29.56 11.59 1.10
CA VAL A 185 29.93 10.16 1.05
C VAL A 185 28.73 9.26 1.36
N LEU A 186 27.94 9.58 2.40
CA LEU A 186 26.72 8.84 2.76
C LEU A 186 25.69 8.83 1.61
N LYS A 187 25.52 9.94 0.90
CA LYS A 187 24.64 10.01 -0.28
C LYS A 187 25.09 9.08 -1.41
N THR A 188 26.40 8.82 -1.52
CA THR A 188 26.96 7.93 -2.56
C THR A 188 26.96 6.44 -2.21
N LEU A 189 26.54 6.07 -0.99
CA LEU A 189 26.44 4.67 -0.57
C LEU A 189 25.30 3.94 -1.31
N SER A 190 25.57 2.70 -1.71
CA SER A 190 24.57 1.78 -2.24
C SER A 190 23.61 1.29 -1.14
N ALA A 191 22.48 0.69 -1.53
CA ALA A 191 21.52 0.13 -0.58
C ALA A 191 22.15 -0.93 0.34
N GLU A 192 22.99 -1.82 -0.22
CA GLU A 192 23.71 -2.87 0.53
C GLU A 192 24.71 -2.26 1.53
N GLU A 193 25.41 -1.19 1.15
CA GLU A 193 26.37 -0.48 2.01
C GLU A 193 25.66 0.26 3.15
N ARG A 194 24.47 0.82 2.91
CA ARG A 194 23.65 1.48 3.96
C ARG A 194 23.10 0.47 4.96
N GLU A 195 22.64 -0.68 4.49
CA GLU A 195 22.14 -1.76 5.35
C GLU A 195 23.25 -2.32 6.25
N ALA A 196 24.46 -2.48 5.71
CA ALA A 196 25.62 -2.89 6.49
C ALA A 196 26.05 -1.85 7.55
N LEU A 197 25.86 -0.56 7.28
CA LEU A 197 26.20 0.53 8.21
C LEU A 197 25.23 0.64 9.39
N VAL A 198 23.94 0.32 9.18
CA VAL A 198 22.91 0.41 10.23
C VAL A 198 22.98 -0.75 11.23
N GLY A 199 23.77 -1.79 10.94
CA GLY A 199 24.02 -2.91 11.84
C GLY A 199 22.78 -3.79 11.99
N SER A 200 22.92 -5.06 11.64
CA SER A 200 21.91 -6.10 11.90
C SER A 200 21.84 -6.49 13.39
N ASP A 201 22.07 -5.56 14.32
CA ASP A 201 21.95 -5.79 15.76
C ASP A 201 20.53 -5.51 16.22
N SER A 202 19.67 -6.46 15.84
CA SER A 202 18.51 -6.83 16.64
C SER A 202 18.98 -7.31 18.01
N GLU A 203 19.06 -6.43 19.00
CA GLU A 203 18.77 -6.68 20.44
C GLU A 203 18.72 -5.34 21.20
N SER A 204 17.54 -4.70 21.27
CA SER A 204 17.15 -3.84 22.41
C SER A 204 15.67 -3.44 22.32
N ASP A 205 14.86 -4.17 23.08
CA ASP A 205 13.92 -3.63 24.07
C ASP A 205 13.51 -2.15 23.90
N SER A 206 12.51 -1.92 23.05
CA SER A 206 11.55 -0.85 23.20
C SER A 206 10.33 -1.19 22.37
N ALA A 207 9.54 -2.13 22.89
CA ALA A 207 8.15 -2.30 22.48
C ALA A 207 7.40 -0.98 22.74
N LYS A 208 7.43 -0.09 21.75
CA LYS A 208 6.25 0.72 21.46
C LYS A 208 5.25 -0.27 20.89
N GLU A 209 4.46 -0.88 21.78
CA GLU A 209 3.20 -1.51 21.41
C GLU A 209 2.39 -0.47 20.63
N GLU A 210 2.50 -0.51 19.30
CA GLU A 210 1.42 0.01 18.48
C GLU A 210 0.17 -0.78 18.87
N PRO A 211 -0.94 -0.11 19.23
CA PRO A 211 -2.14 -0.82 19.60
C PRO A 211 -2.54 -1.71 18.43
N ALA A 212 -2.49 -3.03 18.65
CA ALA A 212 -2.89 -4.03 17.66
C ALA A 212 -4.25 -3.61 17.10
N ARG A 213 -4.25 -3.12 15.85
CA ARG A 213 -5.50 -2.82 15.12
C ARG A 213 -6.26 -4.14 15.06
N MET A 214 -7.25 -4.29 15.93
CA MET A 214 -8.11 -5.47 15.97
C MET A 214 -8.84 -5.55 14.63
N VAL A 215 -8.34 -6.36 13.70
CA VAL A 215 -9.02 -6.62 12.43
C VAL A 215 -10.41 -7.15 12.73
N GLN A 216 -11.44 -6.37 12.40
CA GLN A 216 -12.83 -6.80 12.54
C GLN A 216 -13.17 -7.72 11.37
N LEU A 217 -13.12 -9.03 11.60
CA LEU A 217 -13.56 -10.01 10.61
C LEU A 217 -15.09 -10.15 10.65
N ALA A 218 -15.70 -10.31 9.48
CA ALA A 218 -17.11 -10.67 9.34
C ALA A 218 -17.41 -12.01 10.05
N PRO A 219 -18.67 -12.35 10.38
CA PRO A 219 -19.00 -13.67 10.91
C PRO A 219 -18.66 -14.78 9.90
N ALA A 220 -18.09 -15.87 10.39
CA ALA A 220 -17.77 -17.03 9.56
C ALA A 220 -19.05 -17.57 8.89
N GLN A 221 -18.94 -17.86 7.60
CA GLN A 221 -19.97 -18.50 6.76
C GLN A 221 -19.76 -20.02 6.65
N ILE A 222 -18.77 -20.57 7.36
CA ILE A 222 -18.47 -22.00 7.39
C ILE A 222 -18.50 -22.52 8.84
N ASP A 223 -18.90 -23.77 8.97
CA ASP A 223 -18.78 -24.52 10.22
C ASP A 223 -17.54 -25.42 10.19
N CYS A 224 -17.03 -25.75 11.38
CA CYS A 224 -16.02 -26.78 11.49
C CYS A 224 -16.59 -28.16 11.06
N PRO A 225 -15.76 -29.18 10.79
CA PRO A 225 -16.21 -30.51 10.38
C PRO A 225 -17.14 -31.22 11.38
N ALA A 226 -17.19 -30.74 12.63
CA ALA A 226 -18.11 -31.23 13.67
C ALA A 226 -19.43 -30.42 13.75
N GLY A 227 -19.65 -29.45 12.87
CA GLY A 227 -20.84 -28.59 12.84
C GLY A 227 -20.84 -27.49 13.90
N HIS A 228 -19.67 -27.05 14.37
CA HIS A 228 -19.55 -25.94 15.29
C HIS A 228 -19.20 -24.64 14.55
N GLU A 229 -19.82 -23.55 14.98
CA GLU A 229 -19.50 -22.20 14.54
C GLU A 229 -18.05 -21.82 14.85
N LEU A 230 -17.44 -21.03 13.98
CA LEU A 230 -16.10 -20.49 14.15
C LEU A 230 -16.14 -19.07 14.69
N GLY A 231 -15.32 -18.79 15.70
CA GLY A 231 -15.13 -17.45 16.23
C GLY A 231 -14.04 -16.71 15.45
N ALA A 232 -14.26 -15.43 15.16
CA ALA A 232 -13.26 -14.54 14.60
C ALA A 232 -12.27 -14.07 15.68
N PHE A 233 -10.98 -14.15 15.39
CA PHE A 233 -9.92 -13.64 16.25
C PHE A 233 -8.91 -12.84 15.40
N SER A 234 -8.56 -11.65 15.86
CA SER A 234 -7.50 -10.78 15.29
C SER A 234 -6.21 -10.80 16.12
N SER A 235 -6.14 -11.74 17.05
CA SER A 235 -4.99 -12.04 17.88
C SER A 235 -5.01 -13.54 18.15
N ARG A 236 -3.92 -14.06 18.69
CA ARG A 236 -3.83 -15.46 19.08
C ARG A 236 -5.02 -15.83 19.97
N PRO A 237 -5.82 -16.86 19.60
CA PRO A 237 -6.98 -17.22 20.42
C PRO A 237 -6.52 -17.58 21.84
N PRO A 238 -7.30 -17.21 22.87
CA PRO A 238 -6.90 -17.33 24.29
C PRO A 238 -6.55 -18.76 24.72
N ASP A 239 -7.02 -19.73 23.94
CA ASP A 239 -6.82 -21.16 24.10
C ASP A 239 -5.41 -21.63 23.66
N TYR A 240 -4.66 -20.85 22.87
CA TYR A 240 -3.38 -21.29 22.28
C TYR A 240 -2.17 -21.17 23.20
N ARG A 241 -2.28 -20.83 24.50
CA ARG A 241 -1.17 -20.48 25.44
C ARG A 241 0.08 -21.38 25.48
N LYS A 242 0.11 -22.53 24.79
CA LYS A 242 1.22 -23.50 24.77
C LYS A 242 2.01 -23.59 23.45
N PHE A 243 1.64 -22.84 22.42
CA PHE A 243 2.34 -22.85 21.11
C PHE A 243 3.25 -21.62 20.97
N ASP A 244 4.54 -21.79 20.71
CA ASP A 244 5.43 -20.65 20.44
C ASP A 244 5.28 -20.24 18.96
N GLY A 245 4.76 -19.03 18.71
CA GLY A 245 4.63 -18.45 17.37
C GLY A 245 3.29 -17.74 17.10
N ASP A 246 3.32 -16.84 16.12
CA ASP A 246 2.18 -16.05 15.66
C ASP A 246 1.54 -16.59 14.37
N LEU A 247 1.92 -17.81 13.98
CA LEU A 247 1.51 -18.47 12.74
C LEU A 247 0.44 -19.55 12.99
N TYR A 248 -0.47 -19.71 12.03
CA TYR A 248 -1.44 -20.80 11.94
C TYR A 248 -1.48 -21.37 10.52
N THR A 249 -1.92 -22.62 10.38
CA THR A 249 -2.20 -23.23 9.07
C THR A 249 -3.71 -23.39 8.90
N CYS A 250 -4.26 -22.88 7.81
CA CYS A 250 -5.67 -23.03 7.49
C CYS A 250 -6.00 -24.50 7.16
N ASP A 251 -6.88 -25.15 7.92
CA ASP A 251 -7.33 -26.53 7.69
C ASP A 251 -8.20 -26.68 6.42
N VAL A 252 -8.68 -25.57 5.86
CA VAL A 252 -9.49 -25.57 4.62
C VAL A 252 -8.60 -25.57 3.38
N CYS A 253 -7.64 -24.64 3.30
CA CYS A 253 -6.81 -24.44 2.09
C CYS A 253 -5.34 -24.83 2.27
N GLY A 254 -4.91 -25.16 3.49
CA GLY A 254 -3.53 -25.55 3.80
C GLY A 254 -2.50 -24.42 3.78
N ARG A 255 -2.91 -23.16 3.61
CA ARG A 255 -2.01 -22.01 3.64
C ARG A 255 -1.67 -21.62 5.07
N ASP A 256 -0.42 -21.24 5.29
CA ASP A 256 0.00 -20.60 6.53
C ASP A 256 -0.42 -19.12 6.54
N GLY A 257 -0.73 -18.60 7.71
CA GLY A 257 -1.10 -17.21 7.94
C GLY A 257 -0.73 -16.76 9.34
N GLU A 258 -0.76 -15.46 9.60
CA GLU A 258 -0.45 -14.92 10.93
C GLU A 258 -1.71 -14.46 11.65
N TYR A 259 -1.78 -14.69 12.96
CA TYR A 259 -2.95 -14.35 13.77
C TYR A 259 -3.27 -12.85 13.75
N ARG A 260 -2.28 -11.98 13.56
CA ARG A 260 -2.46 -10.51 13.46
C ARG A 260 -3.30 -10.09 12.25
N TYR A 261 -3.34 -10.91 11.19
CA TYR A 261 -4.16 -10.66 9.99
C TYR A 261 -5.56 -11.29 10.09
N GLY A 262 -5.86 -11.95 11.20
CA GLY A 262 -7.15 -12.55 11.44
C GLY A 262 -7.21 -14.05 11.14
N VAL A 263 -7.97 -14.76 11.97
CA VAL A 263 -8.25 -16.20 11.84
C VAL A 263 -9.68 -16.50 12.31
N TYR A 264 -10.27 -17.54 11.75
CA TYR A 264 -11.46 -18.18 12.30
C TYR A 264 -11.07 -19.45 13.03
N HIS A 265 -11.39 -19.53 14.32
CA HIS A 265 -11.00 -20.63 15.19
C HIS A 265 -12.22 -21.30 15.83
N CYS A 266 -12.23 -22.64 15.85
CA CYS A 266 -13.26 -23.41 16.54
C CYS A 266 -12.92 -23.65 18.03
N THR A 267 -13.40 -22.76 18.90
CA THR A 267 -13.18 -22.86 20.36
C THR A 267 -13.81 -24.12 20.97
N LYS A 268 -14.96 -24.58 20.47
CA LYS A 268 -15.63 -25.80 20.98
C LYS A 268 -14.82 -27.07 20.73
N CYS A 269 -14.24 -27.23 19.54
CA CYS A 269 -13.39 -28.38 19.23
C CYS A 269 -12.12 -28.40 20.08
N PHE A 270 -11.54 -27.22 20.35
CA PHE A 270 -10.40 -27.09 21.24
C PHE A 270 -10.74 -27.50 22.68
N GLN A 271 -11.83 -26.96 23.24
CA GLN A 271 -12.25 -27.24 24.63
C GLN A 271 -12.56 -28.72 24.87
N GLN A 272 -13.04 -29.43 23.85
CA GLN A 272 -13.33 -30.86 23.91
C GLN A 272 -12.07 -31.75 23.75
N GLY A 273 -10.88 -31.14 23.63
CA GLY A 273 -9.62 -31.86 23.37
C GLY A 273 -9.55 -32.48 21.97
N GLY A 274 -10.39 -32.02 21.06
CA GLY A 274 -10.46 -32.46 19.67
C GLY A 274 -9.35 -31.84 18.81
N ARG A 275 -9.31 -32.26 17.54
CA ARG A 275 -8.44 -31.62 16.55
C ARG A 275 -8.91 -30.17 16.35
N GLN A 276 -7.98 -29.24 16.49
CA GLN A 276 -8.18 -27.83 16.20
C GLN A 276 -8.63 -27.65 14.76
N PHE A 277 -9.48 -26.65 14.54
CA PHE A 277 -9.91 -26.29 13.20
C PHE A 277 -9.76 -24.78 13.04
N ASP A 278 -8.79 -24.42 12.21
CA ASP A 278 -8.46 -23.04 11.88
C ASP A 278 -8.78 -22.75 10.41
N ALA A 279 -9.41 -21.62 10.13
CA ALA A 279 -9.67 -21.17 8.77
C ALA A 279 -9.20 -19.74 8.58
N CYS A 280 -8.56 -19.46 7.45
CA CYS A 280 -8.15 -18.09 7.11
C CYS A 280 -9.36 -17.20 6.78
N PRO A 281 -9.22 -15.86 6.78
CA PRO A 281 -10.31 -14.93 6.49
C PRO A 281 -11.04 -15.26 5.18
N SER A 282 -10.29 -15.55 4.12
CA SER A 282 -10.85 -15.90 2.81
C SER A 282 -11.67 -17.19 2.83
N CYS A 283 -11.22 -18.21 3.57
CA CYS A 283 -11.94 -19.47 3.69
C CYS A 283 -13.15 -19.37 4.62
N GLY A 284 -13.04 -18.60 5.70
CA GLY A 284 -14.13 -18.46 6.66
C GLY A 284 -15.30 -17.65 6.13
N ILE A 285 -15.09 -16.70 5.22
CA ILE A 285 -16.15 -15.86 4.63
C ILE A 285 -16.76 -16.52 3.39
N SER A 286 -16.07 -17.48 2.76
CA SER A 286 -16.55 -18.12 1.54
C SER A 286 -17.40 -19.36 1.83
N ALA A 287 -18.72 -19.27 1.62
CA ALA A 287 -19.65 -20.40 1.69
C ALA A 287 -19.43 -21.47 0.61
N ARG A 288 -18.47 -21.30 -0.30
CA ARG A 288 -18.12 -22.31 -1.31
C ARG A 288 -17.33 -23.43 -0.67
N GLY A 289 -18.06 -24.42 -0.17
CA GLY A 289 -17.54 -25.72 0.23
C GLY A 289 -16.62 -26.30 -0.84
N SER A 290 -15.31 -26.20 -0.61
CA SER A 290 -14.32 -26.94 -1.38
C SER A 290 -14.30 -28.36 -0.84
N LYS A 291 -15.11 -29.22 -1.45
CA LYS A 291 -14.89 -30.67 -1.40
C LYS A 291 -13.48 -30.97 -1.92
N GLY A 292 -12.61 -31.45 -1.04
CA GLY A 292 -11.54 -32.37 -1.42
C GLY A 292 -10.11 -31.87 -1.22
N GLY A 293 -9.45 -32.41 -0.21
CA GLY A 293 -8.01 -32.25 0.00
C GLY A 293 -7.47 -32.99 1.23
N ARG A 294 -7.78 -34.29 1.37
CA ARG A 294 -7.15 -35.16 2.39
C ARG A 294 -5.62 -35.13 2.24
N GLY A 295 -4.90 -34.93 3.34
CA GLY A 295 -3.44 -35.06 3.32
C GLY A 295 -2.73 -35.14 4.67
N GLY A 296 -3.39 -35.54 5.76
CA GLY A 296 -2.69 -35.85 7.00
C GLY A 296 -1.75 -37.05 6.81
N LYS A 297 -0.43 -36.82 6.81
CA LYS A 297 0.55 -37.90 7.02
C LYS A 297 0.69 -38.14 8.52
N ALA A 298 0.02 -39.19 8.96
CA ALA A 298 0.25 -39.84 10.24
C ALA A 298 1.67 -40.44 10.25
N ASN A 299 2.54 -39.95 11.15
CA ASN A 299 3.73 -40.70 11.55
C ASN A 299 3.31 -41.84 12.48
N LYS A 300 2.97 -42.99 11.90
CA LYS A 300 2.91 -44.28 12.61
C LYS A 300 4.24 -45.01 12.40
N ALA A 301 5.16 -44.87 13.34
CA ALA A 301 6.27 -45.81 13.51
C ALA A 301 5.77 -47.01 14.33
N SER A 302 5.44 -48.11 13.65
CA SER A 302 5.12 -49.40 14.30
C SER A 302 6.31 -50.36 14.19
N LYS A 303 6.74 -50.83 15.37
CA LYS A 303 7.65 -51.95 15.66
C LYS A 303 7.48 -53.19 14.77
N SER A 304 8.60 -53.80 14.37
CA SER A 304 8.81 -55.27 14.34
C SER A 304 10.32 -55.55 14.46
N LYS A 305 10.82 -56.07 15.60
CA LYS A 305 11.01 -57.49 15.92
C LYS A 305 11.74 -58.28 14.79
N GLN A 306 13.07 -58.31 14.84
CA GLN A 306 13.88 -59.32 14.17
C GLN A 306 14.63 -60.12 15.25
N ARG A 307 14.39 -61.43 15.26
CA ARG A 307 15.01 -62.38 16.19
C ARG A 307 15.59 -63.54 15.38
N LYS A 308 16.88 -63.81 15.62
CA LYS A 308 17.66 -65.04 15.37
C LYS A 308 17.93 -65.48 13.92
N ARG A 309 19.22 -65.53 13.59
CA ARG A 309 19.93 -66.81 13.47
C ARG A 309 21.16 -66.77 14.37
#